data_AF-A0A2N2X7W2-F1
#
_entry.id   AF-A0A2N2X7W2-F1
#
_cell.length_a   1.000
_cell.length_b   1.000
_cell.length_c   1.000
_cell.angle_alpha   90.00
_cell.angle_beta   90.00
_cell.angle_gamma   90.00
#
_symmetry.space_group_name_H-M   'P 1'
#
loop_
_entity.id
_entity.type
_entity.pdbx_description
1 polymer ?
#
loop_
_entity_poly.entity_id
_entity_poly.type
_entity_poly.pdbx_seq_one_letter_code
_entity_poly.pdbx_strand_id
1 'polypeptide(L)'
;MKKILIIFGALSLLIFIRPLLGFNSPTKNTASTTITQTNDTNNERFVDEAIGGITQFYYYTGFANATSGNLIMILIGIIFIYLGIKFDYEPLLLIPIGAGVIIGNIPFVAGNQTGIYETGSVLNYLYFGVVKGIYPPLIFLGIGAMTDFSSLIANPKLMLLGAAAQIGVFATFLGALYLGFNLPEAGAIGIIGGADGPTAIFLSSKLANGVNIMADGAVVKNL
;
A
#
# COMPACT_ATOMS: atom_id res chain seq x y z
N MET A 1 -35.55 7.17 16.47
CA MET A 1 -35.52 7.39 17.94
C MET A 1 -35.11 6.14 18.73
N LYS A 2 -35.69 4.95 18.48
CA LYS A 2 -35.34 3.70 19.21
C LYS A 2 -33.86 3.30 19.14
N LYS A 3 -33.18 3.49 17.99
CA LYS A 3 -31.75 3.14 17.81
C LYS A 3 -30.80 4.02 18.64
N ILE A 4 -31.13 5.28 18.87
CA ILE A 4 -30.33 6.22 19.69
C ILE A 4 -30.41 5.86 21.18
N LEU A 5 -31.59 5.47 21.67
CA LEU A 5 -31.77 5.03 23.05
C LEU A 5 -30.96 3.76 23.36
N ILE A 6 -30.86 2.84 22.39
CA ILE A 6 -30.08 1.60 22.52
C ILE A 6 -28.57 1.90 22.58
N ILE A 7 -28.07 2.85 21.78
CA ILE A 7 -26.65 3.24 21.79
C ILE A 7 -26.28 3.88 23.13
N PHE A 8 -27.08 4.82 23.63
CA PHE A 8 -26.85 5.44 24.94
C PHE A 8 -27.00 4.45 26.10
N GLY A 9 -27.96 3.53 26.03
CA GLY A 9 -28.13 2.46 27.00
C GLY A 9 -26.93 1.50 27.03
N ALA A 10 -26.43 1.09 25.86
CA ALA A 10 -25.25 0.23 25.75
C ALA A 10 -23.98 0.92 26.25
N LEU A 11 -23.81 2.22 25.96
CA LEU A 11 -22.65 2.99 26.42
C LEU A 11 -22.67 3.19 27.95
N SER A 12 -23.85 3.47 28.53
CA SER A 12 -24.04 3.57 29.98
C SER A 12 -23.79 2.23 30.69
N LEU A 13 -24.22 1.12 30.10
CA LEU A 13 -23.98 -0.22 30.63
C LEU A 13 -22.48 -0.56 30.64
N LEU A 14 -21.76 -0.18 29.58
CA LEU A 14 -20.32 -0.41 29.45
C LEU A 14 -19.53 0.40 30.49
N ILE A 15 -19.93 1.65 30.76
CA ILE A 15 -19.36 2.48 31.83
C ILE A 15 -19.59 1.85 33.22
N PHE A 16 -20.75 1.26 33.45
CA PHE A 16 -21.10 0.65 34.74
C PHE A 16 -20.39 -0.71 34.99
N ILE A 17 -20.06 -1.46 33.95
CA ILE A 17 -19.36 -2.75 34.06
C ILE A 17 -17.83 -2.58 34.18
N ARG A 18 -17.28 -1.39 33.86
CA ARG A 18 -15.82 -1.10 33.98
C ARG A 18 -15.18 -1.47 35.32
N PRO A 19 -15.80 -1.26 36.50
CA PRO A 19 -15.21 -1.66 37.78
C PRO A 19 -15.16 -3.18 37.96
N LEU A 20 -16.08 -3.92 37.34
CA LEU A 20 -16.21 -5.38 37.46
C LEU A 20 -15.25 -6.13 36.50
N LEU A 21 -14.85 -5.51 35.39
CA LEU A 21 -13.94 -6.07 34.38
C LEU A 21 -12.44 -5.87 34.70
N GLY A 22 -12.10 -5.30 35.86
CA GLY A 22 -10.71 -5.26 36.34
C GLY A 22 -9.77 -4.28 35.62
N PHE A 23 -10.28 -3.29 34.88
CA PHE A 23 -9.45 -2.24 34.22
C PHE A 23 -8.91 -1.16 35.18
N ASN A 24 -8.87 -1.42 36.49
CA ASN A 24 -8.37 -0.48 37.48
C ASN A 24 -6.93 -0.87 37.88
N SER A 25 -5.97 -0.63 36.99
CA SER A 25 -4.54 -0.81 37.31
C SER A 25 -3.93 0.54 37.70
N PRO A 26 -3.43 0.70 38.95
CA PRO A 26 -2.57 1.81 39.30
C PRO A 26 -1.16 1.49 38.79
N THR A 27 -0.72 2.12 37.71
CA THR A 27 0.68 2.06 37.30
C THR A 27 1.52 2.88 38.27
N LYS A 28 2.12 2.20 39.24
CA LYS A 28 3.26 2.73 40.01
C LYS A 28 4.41 3.01 39.02
N ASN A 29 4.84 4.26 38.92
CA ASN A 29 6.23 4.57 38.59
C ASN A 29 6.70 5.79 39.40
N THR A 30 7.76 5.53 40.15
CA THR A 30 8.50 6.39 41.05
C THR A 30 9.28 7.47 40.30
N ALA A 31 9.03 8.76 40.59
CA ALA A 31 10.06 9.81 40.74
C ALA A 31 9.42 11.12 41.22
N SER A 32 9.98 11.64 42.31
CA SER A 32 9.59 12.83 43.09
C SER A 32 9.44 14.11 42.26
N THR A 33 8.51 15.01 42.65
CA THR A 33 8.79 16.44 43.01
C THR A 33 7.52 17.10 43.57
N THR A 34 7.64 17.57 44.82
CA THR A 34 6.94 18.64 45.56
C THR A 34 5.50 19.03 45.17
N ILE A 35 4.56 18.70 46.06
CA ILE A 35 3.18 19.20 46.09
C ILE A 35 3.18 20.63 46.66
N THR A 36 2.68 21.61 45.90
CA THR A 36 2.09 22.83 46.47
C THR A 36 0.87 23.25 45.64
N GLN A 37 -0.22 23.58 46.34
CA GLN A 37 -1.33 24.49 45.96
C GLN A 37 -2.64 23.93 45.36
N THR A 38 -3.65 23.96 46.24
CA THR A 38 -5.04 24.50 46.11
C THR A 38 -6.09 23.90 45.16
N ASN A 39 -7.26 23.65 45.77
CA ASN A 39 -8.44 22.91 45.31
C ASN A 39 -9.33 23.60 44.24
N ASP A 40 -8.78 24.43 43.34
CA ASP A 40 -9.52 24.98 42.19
C ASP A 40 -9.29 24.18 40.89
N THR A 41 -8.42 23.16 40.92
CA THR A 41 -7.85 22.50 39.74
C THR A 41 -8.73 21.43 39.08
N ASN A 42 -9.91 21.08 39.61
CA ASN A 42 -10.65 19.92 39.08
C ASN A 42 -11.35 20.19 37.74
N ASN A 43 -11.85 21.41 37.52
CA ASN A 43 -12.47 21.81 36.24
C ASN A 43 -11.39 22.07 35.17
N GLU A 44 -10.28 22.69 35.54
CA GLU A 44 -9.17 22.93 34.61
C GLU A 44 -8.51 21.60 34.18
N ARG A 45 -8.33 20.64 35.10
CA ARG A 45 -7.82 19.29 34.75
C ARG A 45 -8.75 18.51 33.83
N PHE A 46 -10.06 18.61 34.00
CA PHE A 46 -11.02 17.95 33.10
C PHE A 46 -11.01 18.58 31.71
N VAL A 47 -10.93 19.92 31.62
CA VAL A 47 -10.84 20.63 30.34
C VAL A 47 -9.50 20.35 29.65
N ASP A 48 -8.39 20.31 30.39
CA ASP A 48 -7.06 19.98 29.87
C ASP A 48 -6.97 18.51 29.42
N GLU A 49 -7.58 17.58 30.15
CA GLU A 49 -7.69 16.18 29.74
C GLU A 49 -8.57 16.00 28.49
N ALA A 50 -9.67 16.75 28.39
CA ALA A 50 -10.54 16.74 27.21
C ALA A 50 -9.84 17.34 25.98
N ILE A 51 -9.12 18.44 26.14
CA ILE A 51 -8.32 19.08 25.08
C ILE A 51 -7.15 18.16 24.68
N GLY A 52 -6.51 17.49 25.64
CA GLY A 52 -5.49 16.48 25.40
C GLY A 52 -6.04 15.29 24.60
N GLY A 53 -7.25 14.83 24.91
CA GLY A 53 -7.94 13.76 24.16
C GLY A 53 -8.27 14.15 22.71
N ILE A 54 -8.74 15.38 22.48
CA ILE A 54 -9.02 15.90 21.13
C ILE A 54 -7.72 16.05 20.33
N THR A 55 -6.66 16.52 20.97
CA THR A 55 -5.34 16.66 20.35
C THR A 55 -4.78 15.30 19.95
N GLN A 56 -4.92 14.30 20.82
CA GLN A 56 -4.53 12.92 20.53
C GLN A 56 -5.37 12.35 19.38
N PHE A 57 -6.68 12.57 19.36
CA PHE A 57 -7.55 12.16 18.25
C PHE A 57 -7.12 12.80 16.92
N TYR A 58 -6.74 14.08 16.94
CA TYR A 58 -6.24 14.77 15.76
C TYR A 58 -4.95 14.12 15.23
N TYR A 59 -3.99 13.79 16.09
CA TYR A 59 -2.78 13.07 15.69
C TYR A 59 -3.06 11.65 15.19
N TYR A 60 -4.09 10.98 15.73
CA TYR A 60 -4.51 9.67 15.23
C TYR A 60 -5.25 9.74 13.89
N THR A 61 -5.68 10.93 13.47
CA THR A 61 -6.41 11.11 12.23
C THR A 61 -5.44 11.15 11.05
N GLY A 62 -5.76 10.43 9.97
CA GLY A 62 -4.94 10.38 8.76
C GLY A 62 -4.66 11.77 8.15
N PHE A 63 -5.54 12.76 8.37
CA PHE A 63 -5.30 14.15 7.93
C PHE A 63 -4.08 14.81 8.57
N ALA A 64 -3.73 14.47 9.82
CA ALA A 64 -2.56 15.05 10.48
C ALA A 64 -1.24 14.45 9.96
N ASN A 65 -1.27 13.22 9.44
CA ASN A 65 -0.12 12.54 8.84
C ASN A 65 -0.13 12.58 7.31
N ALA A 66 -0.99 13.41 6.71
CA ALA A 66 -1.10 13.53 5.26
C ALA A 66 0.07 14.34 4.70
N THR A 67 0.89 13.72 3.87
CA THR A 67 1.90 14.42 3.07
C THR A 67 1.32 14.85 1.73
N SER A 68 1.94 15.84 1.09
CA SER A 68 1.55 16.27 -0.27
C SER A 68 1.69 15.14 -1.30
N GLY A 69 2.68 14.25 -1.13
CA GLY A 69 2.87 13.07 -1.98
C GLY A 69 1.70 12.10 -1.94
N ASN A 70 1.14 11.83 -0.76
CA ASN A 70 -0.02 10.95 -0.60
C ASN A 70 -1.22 11.45 -1.42
N LEU A 71 -1.47 12.76 -1.39
CA LEU A 71 -2.59 13.37 -2.12
C LEU A 71 -2.40 13.27 -3.64
N ILE A 72 -1.18 13.48 -4.13
CA ILE A 72 -0.85 13.33 -5.56
C ILE A 72 -1.07 11.88 -6.00
N MET A 73 -0.59 10.90 -5.23
CA MET A 73 -0.75 9.49 -5.57
C MET A 73 -2.20 9.03 -5.53
N ILE A 74 -3.00 9.49 -4.57
CA ILE A 74 -4.45 9.23 -4.55
C ILE A 74 -5.11 9.77 -5.81
N LEU A 75 -4.74 10.98 -6.25
CA LEU A 75 -5.26 11.58 -7.47
C LEU A 75 -4.89 10.74 -8.71
N ILE A 76 -3.65 10.25 -8.79
CA ILE A 76 -3.21 9.32 -9.85
C ILE A 76 -4.02 8.02 -9.82
N GLY A 77 -4.27 7.46 -8.63
CA GLY A 77 -5.10 6.26 -8.47
C GLY A 77 -6.53 6.47 -8.97
N ILE A 78 -7.13 7.64 -8.72
CA ILE A 78 -8.44 8.02 -9.25
C ILE A 78 -8.39 8.13 -10.79
N ILE A 79 -7.33 8.71 -11.35
CA ILE A 79 -7.13 8.79 -12.81
C ILE A 79 -7.08 7.38 -13.41
N PHE A 80 -6.37 6.43 -12.81
CA PHE A 80 -6.31 5.05 -13.31
C PHE A 80 -7.67 4.36 -13.29
N ILE A 81 -8.44 4.53 -12.22
CA ILE A 81 -9.82 4.01 -12.15
C ILE A 81 -10.68 4.64 -13.23
N TYR A 82 -10.57 5.96 -13.43
CA TYR A 82 -11.31 6.67 -14.47
C TYR A 82 -10.94 6.20 -15.88
N LEU A 83 -9.64 5.97 -16.15
CA LEU A 83 -9.18 5.42 -17.43
C LEU A 83 -9.73 4.02 -17.68
N GLY A 84 -9.70 3.15 -16.66
CA GLY A 84 -10.22 1.80 -16.76
C GLY A 84 -11.74 1.73 -16.98
N ILE A 85 -12.51 2.66 -16.40
CA ILE A 85 -13.98 2.67 -16.52
C ILE A 85 -14.45 3.38 -17.80
N LYS A 86 -13.85 4.53 -18.15
CA LYS A 86 -14.34 5.35 -19.26
C LYS A 86 -13.78 4.92 -20.62
N PHE A 87 -12.53 4.47 -20.65
CA PHE A 87 -11.81 4.15 -21.89
C PHE A 87 -11.55 2.65 -22.04
N ASP A 88 -12.06 1.81 -21.13
CA ASP A 88 -11.88 0.36 -21.13
C ASP A 88 -10.41 -0.08 -21.25
N TYR A 89 -9.48 0.72 -20.71
CA TYR A 89 -8.07 0.37 -20.65
C TYR A 89 -7.83 -0.69 -19.58
N GLU A 90 -7.61 -1.94 -20.01
CA GLU A 90 -7.36 -3.13 -19.18
C GLU A 90 -8.13 -3.12 -17.84
N PRO A 91 -9.48 -3.03 -17.87
CA PRO A 91 -10.27 -2.75 -16.66
C PRO A 91 -10.06 -3.81 -15.57
N LEU A 92 -9.78 -5.06 -15.96
CA LEU A 92 -9.52 -6.18 -15.06
C LEU A 92 -8.26 -5.97 -14.20
N LEU A 93 -7.26 -5.22 -14.68
CA LEU A 93 -6.01 -4.96 -13.98
C LEU A 93 -5.92 -3.52 -13.49
N LEU A 94 -6.26 -2.54 -14.34
CA LEU A 94 -6.07 -1.12 -14.05
C LEU A 94 -6.97 -0.62 -12.91
N ILE A 95 -8.19 -1.13 -12.79
CA ILE A 95 -9.11 -0.74 -11.70
C ILE A 95 -8.60 -1.25 -10.35
N PRO A 96 -8.27 -2.55 -10.17
CA PRO A 96 -7.63 -3.02 -8.93
C PRO A 96 -6.32 -2.31 -8.61
N ILE A 97 -5.48 -2.01 -9.62
CA ILE A 97 -4.23 -1.27 -9.42
C ILE A 97 -4.52 0.15 -8.91
N GLY A 98 -5.45 0.88 -9.53
CA GLY A 98 -5.85 2.21 -9.08
C GLY A 98 -6.41 2.22 -7.66
N ALA A 99 -7.23 1.23 -7.31
CA ALA A 99 -7.71 1.05 -5.94
C ALA A 99 -6.57 0.77 -4.96
N GLY A 100 -5.61 -0.09 -5.34
CA GLY A 100 -4.41 -0.37 -4.56
C GLY A 100 -3.54 0.87 -4.33
N VAL A 101 -3.39 1.73 -5.35
CA VAL A 101 -2.67 3.01 -5.25
C VAL A 101 -3.37 3.93 -4.24
N ILE A 102 -4.71 4.05 -4.31
CA ILE A 102 -5.46 4.86 -3.34
C ILE A 102 -5.24 4.33 -1.93
N ILE A 103 -5.52 3.04 -1.70
CA ILE A 103 -5.44 2.43 -0.37
C ILE A 103 -4.02 2.50 0.19
N GLY A 104 -3.00 2.27 -0.64
CA GLY A 104 -1.60 2.31 -0.22
C GLY A 104 -1.07 3.70 0.15
N ASN A 105 -1.74 4.75 -0.33
CA ASN A 105 -1.37 6.13 -0.05
C ASN A 105 -2.33 6.81 0.95
N ILE A 106 -3.26 6.08 1.56
CA ILE A 106 -4.06 6.61 2.67
C ILE A 106 -3.09 6.87 3.85
N PRO A 107 -2.98 8.10 4.35
CA PRO A 107 -2.12 8.39 5.48
C PRO A 107 -2.62 7.65 6.73
N PHE A 108 -1.74 6.88 7.34
CA PHE A 108 -2.01 6.10 8.54
C PHE A 108 -0.99 6.42 9.62
N VAL A 109 -1.29 6.05 10.85
CA VAL A 109 -0.38 6.19 11.99
C VAL A 109 0.38 4.89 12.15
N ALA A 110 1.71 4.97 12.17
CA ALA A 110 2.58 3.81 12.28
C ALA A 110 2.29 3.02 13.57
N GLY A 111 2.30 1.69 13.47
CA GLY A 111 2.08 0.78 14.60
C GLY A 111 0.65 0.24 14.73
N ASN A 112 -0.29 0.69 13.90
CA ASN A 112 -1.67 0.19 13.88
C ASN A 112 -1.88 -0.98 12.90
N GLN A 113 -0.83 -1.45 12.22
CA GLN A 113 -0.87 -2.56 11.24
C GLN A 113 -1.85 -2.31 10.08
N THR A 114 -2.03 -1.04 9.72
CA THR A 114 -2.94 -0.62 8.63
C THR A 114 -2.20 -0.37 7.32
N GLY A 115 -0.87 -0.21 7.36
CA GLY A 115 -0.07 0.05 6.16
C GLY A 115 0.25 -1.20 5.35
N ILE A 116 0.33 -1.07 4.02
CA ILE A 116 0.74 -2.17 3.10
C ILE A 116 2.13 -2.72 3.45
N TYR A 117 3.03 -1.82 3.87
CA TYR A 117 4.42 -2.17 4.21
C TYR A 117 4.61 -2.51 5.69
N GLU A 118 3.56 -2.46 6.51
CA GLU A 118 3.64 -2.86 7.92
C GLU A 118 3.44 -4.38 8.07
N THR A 119 4.41 -5.02 8.72
CA THR A 119 4.34 -6.46 9.03
C THR A 119 3.11 -6.75 9.90
N GLY A 120 2.25 -7.66 9.43
CA GLY A 120 1.01 -8.04 10.10
C GLY A 120 -0.24 -7.31 9.63
N SER A 121 -0.12 -6.36 8.70
CA SER A 121 -1.28 -5.79 8.02
C SER A 121 -1.93 -6.80 7.05
N VAL A 122 -3.26 -6.73 6.93
CA VAL A 122 -4.01 -7.49 5.91
C VAL A 122 -3.46 -7.22 4.50
N LEU A 123 -3.12 -5.98 4.21
CA LEU A 123 -2.58 -5.59 2.91
C LEU A 123 -1.15 -6.10 2.70
N ASN A 124 -0.37 -6.23 3.77
CA ASN A 124 0.96 -6.84 3.72
C ASN A 124 0.88 -8.33 3.37
N TYR A 125 -0.10 -9.05 3.94
CA TYR A 125 -0.35 -10.45 3.58
C TYR A 125 -0.80 -10.62 2.13
N LEU A 126 -1.56 -9.68 1.58
CA LEU A 126 -1.86 -9.67 0.15
C LEU A 126 -0.60 -9.37 -0.68
N TYR A 127 0.19 -8.38 -0.29
CA TYR A 127 1.42 -8.02 -1.02
C TYR A 127 2.49 -9.13 -1.00
N PHE A 128 2.51 -9.98 0.03
CA PHE A 128 3.39 -11.14 0.13
C PHE A 128 3.35 -12.03 -1.12
N GLY A 129 2.17 -12.25 -1.70
CA GLY A 129 2.01 -13.07 -2.90
C GLY A 129 2.71 -12.48 -4.14
N VAL A 130 2.86 -11.16 -4.21
CA VAL A 130 3.63 -10.48 -5.26
C VAL A 130 5.13 -10.60 -4.98
N VAL A 131 5.57 -10.29 -3.76
CA VAL A 131 6.99 -10.31 -3.36
C VAL A 131 7.60 -11.71 -3.48
N LYS A 132 6.85 -12.74 -3.08
CA LYS A 132 7.29 -14.14 -3.23
C LYS A 132 7.12 -14.68 -4.65
N GLY A 133 6.49 -13.92 -5.54
CA GLY A 133 6.27 -14.32 -6.94
C GLY A 133 5.30 -15.48 -7.06
N ILE A 134 4.25 -15.52 -6.21
CA ILE A 134 3.19 -16.54 -6.27
C ILE A 134 2.12 -16.10 -7.27
N TYR A 135 1.66 -14.85 -7.20
CA TYR A 135 0.58 -14.37 -8.06
C TYR A 135 0.96 -14.23 -9.54
N PRO A 136 2.14 -13.67 -9.91
CA PRO A 136 2.45 -13.51 -11.33
C PRO A 136 2.53 -14.85 -12.11
N PRO A 137 3.19 -15.92 -11.62
CA PRO A 137 3.17 -17.21 -12.30
C PRO A 137 1.81 -17.88 -12.34
N LEU A 138 0.96 -17.68 -11.32
CA LEU A 138 -0.42 -18.20 -11.34
C LEU A 138 -1.27 -17.50 -12.40
N ILE A 139 -1.13 -16.18 -12.55
CA ILE A 139 -1.78 -15.43 -13.63
C ILE A 139 -1.25 -15.91 -15.00
N PHE A 140 0.07 -16.10 -15.11
CA PHE A 140 0.69 -16.60 -16.35
C PHE A 140 0.21 -18.01 -16.73
N LEU A 141 0.06 -18.89 -15.74
CA LEU A 141 -0.55 -20.21 -15.93
C LEU A 141 -2.00 -20.10 -16.44
N GLY A 142 -2.78 -19.19 -15.87
CA GLY A 142 -4.15 -18.92 -16.30
C GLY A 142 -4.24 -18.41 -17.74
N ILE A 143 -3.40 -17.44 -18.11
CA ILE A 143 -3.32 -16.91 -19.48
C ILE A 143 -2.89 -18.00 -20.45
N GLY A 144 -1.86 -18.79 -20.08
CA GLY A 144 -1.40 -19.92 -20.89
C GLY A 144 -2.48 -20.98 -21.11
N ALA A 145 -3.31 -21.26 -20.10
CA ALA A 145 -4.42 -22.19 -20.21
C ALA A 145 -5.57 -21.67 -21.11
N MET A 146 -5.72 -20.35 -21.23
CA MET A 146 -6.71 -19.71 -22.10
C MET A 146 -6.18 -19.43 -23.52
N THR A 147 -4.88 -19.63 -23.77
CA THR A 147 -4.23 -19.29 -25.05
C THR A 147 -4.49 -20.38 -26.10
N ASP A 148 -5.07 -20.00 -27.24
CA ASP A 148 -5.28 -20.91 -28.36
C ASP A 148 -4.05 -20.98 -29.28
N PHE A 149 -3.42 -22.16 -29.34
CA PHE A 149 -2.26 -22.42 -30.18
C PHE A 149 -2.62 -22.82 -31.62
N SER A 150 -3.90 -23.05 -31.95
CA SER A 150 -4.30 -23.50 -33.28
C SER A 150 -3.82 -22.58 -34.41
N SER A 151 -3.91 -21.26 -34.21
CA SER A 151 -3.44 -20.27 -35.19
C SER A 151 -1.92 -20.26 -35.37
N LEU A 152 -1.17 -20.43 -34.27
CA LEU A 152 0.30 -20.48 -34.28
C LEU A 152 0.82 -21.76 -34.94
N ILE A 153 0.19 -22.90 -34.66
CA ILE A 153 0.55 -24.20 -35.26
C ILE A 153 0.19 -24.22 -36.74
N ALA A 154 -0.96 -23.64 -37.13
CA ALA A 154 -1.38 -23.56 -38.53
C ALA A 154 -0.45 -22.69 -39.39
N ASN A 155 0.13 -21.61 -38.84
CA ASN A 155 1.06 -20.73 -39.53
C ASN A 155 2.29 -20.40 -38.66
N PRO A 156 3.33 -21.26 -38.67
CA PRO A 156 4.53 -21.07 -37.85
C PRO A 156 5.29 -19.76 -38.10
N LYS A 157 5.09 -19.12 -39.27
CA LYS A 157 5.65 -17.80 -39.56
C LYS A 157 5.19 -16.71 -38.57
N LEU A 158 4.05 -16.89 -37.90
CA LEU A 158 3.60 -16.00 -36.83
C LEU A 158 4.55 -16.01 -35.63
N MET A 159 5.29 -17.10 -35.40
CA MET A 159 6.34 -17.16 -34.37
C MET A 159 7.47 -16.15 -34.64
N LEU A 160 7.76 -15.84 -35.91
CA LEU A 160 8.74 -14.82 -36.28
C LEU A 160 8.28 -13.41 -35.90
N LEU A 161 6.96 -13.16 -35.90
CA LEU A 161 6.40 -11.88 -35.41
C LEU A 161 6.59 -11.75 -33.89
N GLY A 162 6.45 -12.86 -33.16
CA GLY A 162 6.81 -12.92 -31.74
C GLY A 162 8.30 -12.64 -31.48
N ALA A 163 9.19 -13.09 -32.37
CA ALA A 163 10.61 -12.74 -32.31
C ALA A 163 10.85 -11.23 -32.55
N ALA A 164 10.05 -10.58 -33.40
CA ALA A 164 10.13 -9.14 -33.60
C ALA A 164 9.74 -8.34 -32.34
N ALA A 165 8.87 -8.87 -31.46
CA ALA A 165 8.54 -8.24 -30.18
C ALA A 165 9.76 -8.09 -29.25
N GLN A 166 10.76 -8.98 -29.36
CA GLN A 166 12.01 -8.87 -28.59
C GLN A 166 12.82 -7.63 -28.97
N ILE A 167 12.69 -7.12 -30.20
CA ILE A 167 13.32 -5.88 -30.62
C ILE A 167 12.78 -4.71 -29.79
N GLY A 168 11.48 -4.71 -29.46
CA GLY A 168 10.85 -3.72 -28.58
C GLY A 168 11.44 -3.73 -27.17
N VAL A 169 11.69 -4.92 -26.61
CA VAL A 169 12.34 -5.09 -25.31
C VAL A 169 13.77 -4.53 -25.33
N PHE A 170 14.56 -4.86 -26.35
CA PHE A 170 15.92 -4.33 -26.46
C PHE A 170 15.95 -2.82 -26.71
N ALA A 171 15.06 -2.29 -27.52
CA ALA A 171 14.98 -0.86 -27.81
C ALA A 171 14.64 -0.05 -26.55
N THR A 172 13.66 -0.51 -25.77
CA THR A 172 13.29 0.13 -24.49
C THR A 172 14.39 -0.02 -23.43
N PHE A 173 15.06 -1.17 -23.36
CA PHE A 173 16.23 -1.37 -22.50
C PHE A 173 17.38 -0.41 -22.83
N LEU A 174 17.79 -0.34 -24.11
CA LEU A 174 18.85 0.58 -24.56
C LEU A 174 18.45 2.05 -24.36
N GLY A 175 17.18 2.39 -24.59
CA GLY A 175 16.65 3.71 -24.29
C GLY A 175 16.73 4.08 -22.81
N ALA A 176 16.39 3.14 -21.91
CA ALA A 176 16.53 3.34 -20.47
C ALA A 176 17.99 3.53 -20.04
N LEU A 177 18.92 2.74 -20.61
CA LEU A 177 20.35 2.93 -20.37
C LEU A 177 20.84 4.29 -20.87
N TYR A 178 20.38 4.74 -22.03
CA TYR A 178 20.72 6.06 -22.56
C TYR A 178 20.20 7.21 -21.66
N LEU A 179 19.04 7.03 -21.03
CA LEU A 179 18.49 7.97 -20.05
C LEU A 179 19.19 7.92 -18.68
N GLY A 180 20.14 6.99 -18.48
CA GLY A 180 20.96 6.88 -17.28
C GLY A 180 20.42 5.97 -16.18
N PHE A 181 19.43 5.11 -16.48
CA PHE A 181 18.96 4.09 -15.53
C PHE A 181 20.01 3.00 -15.29
N ASN A 182 20.04 2.46 -14.07
CA ASN A 182 20.95 1.36 -13.74
C ASN A 182 20.54 0.06 -14.47
N LEU A 183 21.47 -0.88 -14.64
CA LEU A 183 21.23 -2.12 -15.39
C LEU A 183 19.98 -2.90 -14.92
N PRO A 184 19.73 -3.10 -13.61
CA PRO A 184 18.55 -3.80 -13.12
C PRO A 184 17.23 -3.05 -13.38
N GLU A 185 17.24 -1.72 -13.23
CA GLU A 185 16.08 -0.85 -13.48
C GLU A 185 15.76 -0.76 -14.97
N ALA A 186 16.79 -0.56 -15.79
CA ALA A 186 16.68 -0.60 -17.25
C ALA A 186 16.14 -1.96 -17.72
N GLY A 187 16.58 -3.06 -17.09
CA GLY A 187 16.05 -4.40 -17.35
C GLY A 187 14.55 -4.52 -17.04
N ALA A 188 14.09 -3.97 -15.92
CA ALA A 188 12.67 -3.93 -15.57
C ALA A 188 11.85 -3.05 -16.54
N ILE A 189 12.39 -1.89 -16.94
CA ILE A 189 11.76 -0.99 -17.92
C ILE A 189 11.70 -1.65 -19.30
N GLY A 190 12.75 -2.38 -19.69
CA GLY A 190 12.86 -3.04 -20.98
C GLY A 190 11.72 -4.03 -21.24
N ILE A 191 11.26 -4.77 -20.23
CA ILE A 191 10.17 -5.75 -20.42
C ILE A 191 8.85 -5.11 -20.81
N ILE A 192 8.64 -3.82 -20.49
CA ILE A 192 7.45 -3.09 -20.94
C ILE A 192 7.35 -3.10 -22.48
N GLY A 193 8.48 -3.08 -23.18
CA GLY A 193 8.54 -3.20 -24.64
C GLY A 193 8.03 -4.54 -25.20
N GLY A 194 7.90 -5.57 -24.36
CA GLY A 194 7.32 -6.87 -24.71
C GLY A 194 5.79 -6.92 -24.62
N ALA A 195 5.15 -5.88 -24.07
CA ALA A 195 3.70 -5.74 -23.92
C ALA A 195 3.01 -6.91 -23.16
N ASP A 196 3.72 -7.54 -22.21
CA ASP A 196 3.19 -8.60 -21.35
C ASP A 196 3.21 -8.15 -19.87
N GLY A 197 2.03 -7.84 -19.36
CA GLY A 197 1.85 -7.27 -18.02
C GLY A 197 2.33 -8.18 -16.87
N PRO A 198 1.85 -9.43 -16.76
CA PRO A 198 2.26 -10.34 -15.70
C PRO A 198 3.77 -10.61 -15.62
N THR A 199 4.45 -10.73 -16.76
CA THR A 199 5.91 -10.92 -16.77
C THR A 199 6.65 -9.64 -16.40
N ALA A 200 6.16 -8.47 -16.82
CA ALA A 200 6.69 -7.18 -16.37
C ALA A 200 6.58 -7.00 -14.84
N ILE A 201 5.43 -7.36 -14.25
CA ILE A 201 5.24 -7.31 -12.79
C ILE A 201 6.20 -8.28 -12.08
N PHE A 202 6.33 -9.50 -12.59
CA PHE A 202 7.25 -10.48 -12.02
C PHE A 202 8.70 -9.99 -12.06
N LEU A 203 9.16 -9.54 -13.23
CA LEU A 203 10.56 -9.18 -13.42
C LEU A 203 10.92 -7.90 -12.65
N SER A 204 10.06 -6.88 -12.66
CA SER A 204 10.26 -5.66 -11.87
C SER A 204 10.33 -5.96 -10.37
N SER A 205 9.49 -6.88 -9.85
CA SER A 205 9.55 -7.29 -8.44
C SER A 205 10.86 -8.00 -8.04
N LYS A 206 11.60 -8.57 -9.01
CA LYS A 206 12.87 -9.27 -8.80
C LYS A 206 14.09 -8.38 -9.01
N LEU A 207 14.08 -7.54 -10.04
CA LEU A 207 15.23 -6.72 -10.45
C LEU A 207 15.19 -5.29 -9.90
N ALA A 208 14.02 -4.71 -9.71
CA ALA A 208 13.83 -3.30 -9.34
C ALA A 208 12.86 -3.15 -8.16
N ASN A 209 13.13 -3.86 -7.06
CA ASN A 209 12.29 -3.87 -5.86
C ASN A 209 12.52 -2.67 -4.91
N GLY A 210 13.18 -1.61 -5.39
CA GLY A 210 13.53 -0.41 -4.60
C GLY A 210 14.79 -0.56 -3.73
N VAL A 211 15.42 -1.73 -3.70
CA VAL A 211 16.69 -2.00 -3.03
C VAL A 211 17.77 -2.15 -4.10
N ASN A 212 18.25 -1.02 -4.63
CA ASN A 212 19.35 -1.07 -5.59
C ASN A 212 20.63 -1.43 -4.83
N ILE A 213 21.20 -2.60 -5.06
CA ILE A 213 22.55 -2.90 -4.60
C ILE A 213 23.49 -2.54 -5.75
N MET A 214 24.26 -1.48 -5.58
CA MET A 214 25.30 -1.09 -6.52
C MET A 214 26.42 -2.14 -6.54
N ALA A 215 27.24 -2.16 -7.60
CA ALA A 215 28.35 -3.11 -7.77
C ALA A 215 29.44 -3.01 -6.68
N ASP A 216 29.37 -1.98 -5.83
CA ASP A 216 30.22 -1.76 -4.65
C ASP A 216 29.60 -2.29 -3.34
N GLY A 217 28.40 -2.90 -3.39
CA GLY A 217 27.68 -3.39 -2.22
C GLY A 217 26.86 -2.34 -1.48
N ALA A 218 26.79 -1.09 -1.95
CA ALA A 218 25.96 -0.06 -1.35
C ALA A 218 24.48 -0.27 -1.70
N VAL A 219 23.63 -0.29 -0.67
CA VAL A 219 22.18 -0.35 -0.80
C VAL A 219 21.66 1.07 -1.03
N VAL A 220 21.37 1.44 -2.27
CA VAL A 220 20.54 2.61 -2.57
C VAL A 220 19.10 2.21 -2.25
N LYS A 221 18.65 2.67 -1.09
CA LYS A 221 17.26 2.62 -0.67
C LYS A 221 16.54 3.69 -1.50
N ASN A 222 16.06 3.32 -2.68
CA ASN A 222 15.20 4.19 -3.47
C ASN A 222 13.76 3.98 -2.99
N LEU A 223 13.48 4.58 -1.83
CA LEU A 223 12.19 4.94 -1.22
C LEU A 223 12.47 5.71 0.07
#